data_AF-A0A2V9SV31-F1
#
_entry.id   AF-A0A2V9SV31-F1
#
_cell.length_a   1.000
_cell.length_b   1.000
_cell.length_c   1.000
_cell.angle_alpha   90.00
_cell.angle_beta   90.00
_cell.angle_gamma   90.00
#
_symmetry.space_group_name_H-M   'P 1'
#
loop_
_entity.id
_entity.type
_entity.pdbx_description
1 polymer ?
#
loop_
_entity_poly.entity_id
_entity_poly.type
_entity_poly.pdbx_seq_one_letter_code
_entity_poly.pdbx_strand_id
1 'polypeptide(L)'
;MDRRSNRHFMASMLWMFAHWRDDMRINDADRAWSHAMEHYIRNEDEDLPPIWRFNYGQKLFFWLMLYGGILLVLSGLVLWFPELIPWNLRWLRYLAVFVHVTAALATIGGFIIHVYMGTAMVRGGFTSIIRGEVSDSWARMHHRLWYEQVKGKSSRP
;
A
#
# COMPACT_ATOMS: atom_id res chain seq x y z
N MET A 1 5.53 18.56 -24.59
CA MET A 1 5.19 18.29 -23.17
C MET A 1 5.46 19.56 -22.36
N ASP A 2 4.40 20.26 -21.92
CA ASP A 2 4.50 21.56 -21.26
C ASP A 2 5.00 21.42 -19.80
N ARG A 3 6.06 22.17 -19.43
CA ARG A 3 6.63 22.25 -18.08
C ARG A 3 5.63 22.76 -17.02
N ARG A 4 4.48 23.32 -17.40
CA ARG A 4 3.40 23.69 -16.47
C ARG A 4 2.60 22.48 -15.98
N SER A 5 2.34 21.50 -16.85
CA SER A 5 1.56 20.29 -16.49
C SER A 5 2.24 19.46 -15.39
N ASN A 6 3.56 19.29 -15.47
CA ASN A 6 4.32 18.50 -14.50
C ASN A 6 4.28 19.10 -13.08
N ARG A 7 4.11 20.42 -12.94
CA ARG A 7 4.06 21.07 -11.62
C ARG A 7 2.79 20.76 -10.86
N HIS A 8 1.65 20.71 -11.56
CA HIS A 8 0.37 20.33 -10.95
C HIS A 8 0.34 18.85 -10.56
N PHE A 9 0.91 17.98 -11.40
CA PHE A 9 1.04 16.55 -11.09
C PHE A 9 1.93 16.29 -9.87
N MET A 10 3.10 16.93 -9.81
CA MET A 10 4.00 16.75 -8.65
C MET A 10 3.40 17.33 -7.38
N ALA A 11 2.72 18.48 -7.46
CA ALA A 11 2.03 19.08 -6.31
C ALA A 11 0.87 18.20 -5.81
N SER A 12 0.05 17.63 -6.70
CA SER A 12 -1.04 16.74 -6.29
C SER A 12 -0.51 15.43 -5.69
N MET A 13 0.58 14.89 -6.23
CA MET A 13 1.23 13.68 -5.69
C MET A 13 1.80 13.90 -4.29
N LEU A 14 2.46 15.04 -4.06
CA LEU A 14 2.96 15.43 -2.75
C LEU A 14 1.83 15.68 -1.75
N TRP A 15 0.75 16.33 -2.19
CA TRP A 15 -0.44 16.57 -1.36
C TRP A 15 -1.12 15.25 -0.95
N MET A 16 -1.30 14.33 -1.90
CA MET A 16 -1.91 13.03 -1.64
C MET A 16 -1.05 12.20 -0.67
N PHE A 17 0.27 12.19 -0.85
CA PHE A 17 1.18 11.54 0.09
C PHE A 17 1.09 12.16 1.48
N ALA A 18 1.10 13.50 1.59
CA ALA A 18 0.99 14.19 2.87
C ALA A 18 -0.33 13.87 3.60
N HIS A 19 -1.42 13.68 2.86
CA HIS A 19 -2.72 13.33 3.44
C HIS A 19 -2.81 11.86 3.89
N TRP A 20 -2.18 10.94 3.16
CA TRP A 20 -2.26 9.50 3.44
C TRP A 20 -1.19 8.99 4.40
N ARG A 21 -0.06 9.69 4.54
CA ARG A 21 1.07 9.20 5.35
C ARG A 21 0.68 8.89 6.79
N ASP A 22 -0.22 9.68 7.39
CA ASP A 22 -0.59 9.53 8.80
C ASP A 22 -1.55 8.35 8.97
N ASP A 23 -2.49 8.18 8.04
CA ASP A 23 -3.39 7.03 7.97
C ASP A 23 -2.64 5.70 7.70
N MET A 24 -1.46 5.75 7.07
CA MET A 24 -0.62 4.58 6.72
C MET A 24 0.43 4.20 7.78
N ARG A 25 0.52 4.94 8.89
CA ARG A 25 1.42 4.56 9.98
C ARG A 25 0.96 3.26 10.64
N ILE A 26 1.93 2.43 11.00
CA ILE A 26 1.70 1.22 11.79
C ILE A 26 1.61 1.65 13.25
N ASN A 27 0.43 1.49 13.85
CA ASN A 27 0.15 1.77 15.25
C ASN A 27 0.03 0.46 16.05
N ASP A 28 -0.24 0.58 17.36
CA ASP A 28 -0.32 -0.58 18.25
C ASP A 28 -1.52 -1.49 17.92
N ALA A 29 -2.63 -0.92 17.42
CA ALA A 29 -3.77 -1.70 16.95
C ALA A 29 -3.42 -2.54 15.70
N ASP A 30 -2.60 -2.02 14.79
CA ASP A 30 -2.11 -2.78 13.64
C ASP A 30 -1.18 -3.93 14.07
N ARG A 31 -0.35 -3.71 15.10
CA ARG A 31 0.50 -4.77 15.67
C ARG A 31 -0.36 -5.87 16.29
N ALA A 32 -1.38 -5.50 17.05
CA ALA A 32 -2.35 -6.46 17.58
C ALA A 32 -3.03 -7.25 16.44
N TRP A 33 -3.45 -6.56 15.38
CA TRP A 33 -4.03 -7.20 14.19
C TRP A 33 -3.04 -8.13 13.48
N SER A 34 -1.75 -7.80 13.45
CA SER A 34 -0.73 -8.67 12.83
C SER A 34 -0.62 -10.06 13.47
N HIS A 35 -0.93 -10.17 14.77
CA HIS A 35 -0.98 -11.46 15.47
C HIS A 35 -2.22 -12.29 15.08
N ALA A 36 -3.27 -11.66 14.57
CA ALA A 36 -4.49 -12.32 14.10
C ALA A 36 -4.49 -12.56 12.58
N MET A 37 -3.36 -12.36 11.89
CA MET A 37 -3.24 -12.53 10.43
C MET A 37 -3.64 -13.93 9.96
N GLU A 38 -3.41 -14.96 10.77
CA GLU A 38 -3.77 -16.34 10.44
C GLU A 38 -5.29 -16.51 10.26
N HIS A 39 -6.10 -15.90 11.13
CA HIS A 39 -7.55 -15.88 11.02
C HIS A 39 -8.00 -15.17 9.73
N TYR A 40 -7.34 -14.06 9.37
CA TYR A 40 -7.63 -13.34 8.13
C TYR A 40 -7.37 -14.20 6.88
N ILE A 41 -6.26 -14.94 6.87
CA ILE A 41 -5.91 -15.85 5.77
C ILE A 41 -6.91 -17.01 5.67
N ARG A 42 -7.46 -17.46 6.81
CA ARG A 42 -8.48 -18.51 6.88
C ARG A 42 -9.90 -18.03 6.61
N ASN A 43 -10.10 -16.75 6.30
CA ASN A 43 -11.42 -16.13 6.12
C ASN A 43 -12.29 -16.17 7.40
N GLU A 44 -11.66 -16.14 8.57
CA GLU A 44 -12.28 -16.10 9.90
C GLU A 44 -12.37 -14.64 10.37
N ASP A 45 -13.04 -13.79 9.58
CA ASP A 45 -13.05 -12.33 9.80
C ASP A 45 -13.73 -11.90 11.11
N GLU A 46 -14.52 -12.79 11.74
CA GLU A 46 -15.21 -12.55 13.01
C GLU A 46 -14.23 -12.47 14.20
N ASP A 47 -13.09 -13.15 14.11
CA ASP A 47 -12.06 -13.23 15.17
C ASP A 47 -11.00 -12.12 15.06
N LEU A 48 -11.17 -11.18 14.12
CA LEU A 48 -10.22 -10.10 13.91
C LEU A 48 -10.42 -8.96 14.91
N PRO A 49 -9.33 -8.42 15.49
CA PRO A 49 -9.43 -7.25 16.35
C PRO A 49 -9.95 -6.05 15.54
N PRO A 50 -10.66 -5.11 16.19
CA PRO A 50 -11.24 -3.97 15.51
C PRO A 50 -10.14 -3.10 14.91
N ILE A 51 -10.32 -2.74 13.63
CA ILE A 51 -9.36 -1.94 12.87
C ILE A 51 -9.89 -0.56 12.54
N TRP A 52 -8.94 0.35 12.29
CA TRP A 52 -9.22 1.69 11.80
C TRP A 52 -9.47 1.67 10.28
N ARG A 53 -9.29 2.81 9.59
CA ARG A 53 -9.61 2.99 8.16
C ARG A 53 -8.90 2.01 7.24
N PHE A 54 -7.71 1.56 7.62
CA PHE A 54 -6.94 0.58 6.87
C PHE A 54 -6.42 -0.49 7.82
N ASN A 55 -6.51 -1.75 7.40
CA ASN A 55 -5.95 -2.87 8.14
C ASN A 55 -4.43 -2.97 7.94
N TYR A 56 -3.77 -3.77 8.77
CA TYR A 56 -2.30 -3.92 8.69
C TYR A 56 -1.85 -4.49 7.34
N GLY A 57 -2.57 -5.43 6.75
CA GLY A 57 -2.25 -5.98 5.41
C GLY A 57 -2.32 -4.93 4.29
N GLN A 58 -3.33 -4.06 4.32
CA GLN A 58 -3.47 -2.93 3.39
C GLN A 58 -2.31 -1.93 3.56
N LYS A 59 -1.90 -1.65 4.81
CA LYS A 59 -0.73 -0.80 5.10
C LYS A 59 0.57 -1.43 4.62
N LEU A 60 0.76 -2.74 4.85
CA LEU A 60 1.92 -3.47 4.33
C LEU A 60 1.99 -3.39 2.80
N PHE A 61 0.85 -3.59 2.12
CA PHE A 61 0.78 -3.45 0.67
C PHE A 61 1.14 -2.03 0.22
N PHE A 62 0.63 -0.98 0.89
CA PHE A 62 0.99 0.40 0.60
C PHE A 62 2.52 0.63 0.69
N TRP A 63 3.14 0.20 1.79
CA TRP A 63 4.59 0.37 1.98
C TRP A 63 5.41 -0.46 1.00
N LEU A 64 4.98 -1.69 0.68
CA LEU A 64 5.59 -2.54 -0.33
C LEU A 64 5.58 -1.85 -1.71
N MET A 65 4.44 -1.29 -2.12
CA MET A 65 4.34 -0.58 -3.40
C MET A 65 5.18 0.71 -3.41
N LEU A 66 5.17 1.48 -2.31
CA LEU A 66 5.91 2.74 -2.22
C LEU A 66 7.42 2.49 -2.30
N TYR A 67 7.97 1.65 -1.42
CA TYR A 67 9.40 1.37 -1.40
C TYR A 67 9.84 0.52 -2.59
N GLY A 68 9.01 -0.44 -3.02
CA GLY A 68 9.24 -1.23 -4.23
C GLY A 68 9.32 -0.34 -5.47
N GLY A 69 8.42 0.63 -5.62
CA GLY A 69 8.45 1.62 -6.70
C GLY A 69 9.72 2.48 -6.68
N ILE A 70 10.14 2.95 -5.50
CA ILE A 70 11.40 3.70 -5.35
C ILE A 70 12.59 2.83 -5.77
N LEU A 71 12.67 1.58 -5.29
CA LEU A 71 13.75 0.65 -5.64
C LEU A 71 13.77 0.35 -7.14
N LEU A 72 12.61 0.16 -7.77
CA LEU A 72 12.49 -0.07 -9.22
C LEU A 72 12.97 1.13 -10.02
N VAL A 73 12.61 2.36 -9.62
CA VAL A 73 13.08 3.58 -10.29
C VAL A 73 14.59 3.73 -10.12
N LEU A 74 15.13 3.63 -8.90
CA LEU A 74 16.55 3.82 -8.65
C LEU A 74 17.40 2.76 -9.37
N SER A 75 17.03 1.49 -9.26
CA SER A 75 17.73 0.40 -9.96
C SER A 75 17.54 0.50 -11.47
N GLY A 76 16.35 0.84 -11.95
CA GLY A 76 16.04 1.03 -13.37
C GLY A 76 16.87 2.14 -14.00
N LEU A 77 17.11 3.25 -13.29
CA LEU A 77 17.99 4.32 -13.75
C LEU A 77 19.43 3.83 -13.94
N VAL A 78 19.95 2.98 -13.05
CA VAL A 78 21.29 2.38 -13.22
C VAL A 78 21.32 1.43 -14.43
N LEU A 79 20.26 0.65 -14.64
CA LEU A 79 20.16 -0.30 -15.75
C LEU A 79 19.89 0.35 -17.11
N TRP A 80 19.29 1.54 -17.13
CA TRP A 80 19.03 2.31 -18.34
C TRP A 80 20.33 2.90 -18.93
N PHE A 81 21.27 3.30 -18.08
CA PHE A 81 22.53 3.93 -18.48
C PHE A 81 23.75 3.11 -18.06
N PRO A 82 23.88 1.85 -18.51
CA PRO A 82 24.97 0.98 -18.06
C PRO A 82 26.33 1.56 -18.49
N GLU A 83 26.42 2.17 -19.68
CA GLU A 83 27.64 2.74 -20.25
C GLU A 83 28.28 3.84 -19.38
N LEU A 84 27.46 4.57 -18.60
CA LEU A 84 27.95 5.61 -17.69
C LEU A 84 28.67 5.04 -16.46
N ILE A 85 28.55 3.73 -16.21
CA ILE A 85 29.16 3.08 -15.05
C ILE A 85 30.58 2.60 -15.43
N PRO A 86 31.64 3.15 -14.81
CA PRO A 86 33.02 2.74 -15.03
C PRO A 86 33.25 1.26 -14.72
N TRP A 87 34.28 0.66 -15.32
CA TRP A 87 34.58 -0.77 -15.18
C TRP A 87 34.82 -1.21 -13.73
N ASN A 88 35.49 -0.38 -12.93
CA ASN A 88 35.76 -0.61 -11.50
C ASN A 88 34.48 -0.58 -10.63
N LEU A 89 33.37 -0.04 -11.13
CA LEU A 89 32.08 0.01 -10.45
C LEU A 89 31.06 -0.99 -11.01
N ARG A 90 31.48 -2.03 -11.76
CA ARG A 90 30.55 -3.01 -12.34
C ARG A 90 29.66 -3.69 -11.31
N TRP A 91 30.13 -3.88 -10.07
CA TRP A 91 29.32 -4.45 -8.99
C TRP A 91 27.99 -3.70 -8.79
N LEU A 92 27.95 -2.39 -9.05
CA LEU A 92 26.73 -1.58 -8.98
C LEU A 92 25.68 -2.03 -10.00
N ARG A 93 26.10 -2.47 -11.20
CA ARG A 93 25.19 -3.02 -12.21
C ARG A 93 24.59 -4.34 -11.74
N TYR A 94 25.41 -5.24 -11.18
CA TYR A 94 24.91 -6.51 -10.65
C TYR A 94 23.96 -6.32 -9.47
N LEU A 95 24.29 -5.39 -8.57
CA LEU A 95 23.40 -5.01 -7.49
C LEU A 95 22.08 -4.43 -8.03
N ALA A 96 22.14 -3.56 -9.03
CA ALA A 96 20.94 -2.99 -9.64
C ALA A 96 20.06 -4.06 -10.28
N VAL A 97 20.63 -5.04 -11.00
CA VAL A 97 19.86 -6.18 -11.56
C VAL A 97 19.18 -6.95 -10.43
N PHE A 98 19.92 -7.32 -9.40
CA PHE A 98 19.38 -8.08 -8.26
C PHE A 98 18.23 -7.32 -7.58
N VAL A 99 18.46 -6.06 -7.20
CA VAL A 99 17.46 -5.21 -6.57
C VAL A 99 16.23 -5.03 -7.47
N HIS A 100 16.43 -4.78 -8.76
CA HIS A 100 15.32 -4.57 -9.70
C HIS A 100 14.44 -5.81 -9.83
N VAL A 101 15.05 -6.98 -10.03
CA VAL A 101 14.31 -8.24 -10.17
C VAL A 101 13.58 -8.61 -8.88
N THR A 102 14.24 -8.50 -7.72
CA THR A 102 13.60 -8.78 -6.43
C THR A 102 12.44 -7.81 -6.15
N ALA A 103 12.63 -6.51 -6.39
CA ALA A 103 11.57 -5.52 -6.22
C ALA A 103 10.41 -5.74 -7.21
N ALA A 104 10.70 -6.07 -8.47
CA ALA A 104 9.69 -6.37 -9.47
C ALA A 104 8.85 -7.59 -9.06
N LEU A 105 9.48 -8.70 -8.68
CA LEU A 105 8.77 -9.91 -8.25
C LEU A 105 7.93 -9.67 -6.99
N ALA A 106 8.48 -8.98 -5.99
CA ALA A 106 7.75 -8.67 -4.77
C ALA A 106 6.54 -7.78 -5.02
N THR A 107 6.70 -6.72 -5.82
CA THR A 107 5.60 -5.80 -6.15
C THR A 107 4.53 -6.45 -7.02
N ILE A 108 4.91 -7.27 -8.02
CA ILE A 108 3.96 -8.04 -8.83
C ILE A 108 3.16 -9.02 -7.95
N GLY A 109 3.84 -9.79 -7.10
CA GLY A 109 3.17 -10.72 -6.18
C GLY A 109 2.22 -10.01 -5.22
N GLY A 110 2.66 -8.90 -4.62
CA GLY A 110 1.82 -8.07 -3.77
C GLY A 110 0.60 -7.51 -4.52
N PHE A 111 0.78 -7.08 -5.78
CA PHE A 111 -0.31 -6.53 -6.59
C PHE A 111 -1.35 -7.59 -6.93
N ILE A 112 -0.94 -8.82 -7.25
CA ILE A 112 -1.85 -9.95 -7.46
C ILE A 112 -2.70 -10.20 -6.21
N ILE A 113 -2.06 -10.25 -5.03
CA ILE A 113 -2.77 -10.39 -3.75
C ILE A 113 -3.75 -9.23 -3.56
N HIS A 114 -3.33 -7.98 -3.79
CA HIS A 114 -4.19 -6.82 -3.65
C HIS A 114 -5.44 -6.88 -4.54
N VAL A 115 -5.28 -7.25 -5.81
CA VAL A 115 -6.40 -7.41 -6.75
C VAL A 115 -7.33 -8.52 -6.29
N TYR A 116 -6.78 -9.67 -5.87
CA TYR A 116 -7.58 -10.79 -5.34
C TYR A 116 -8.40 -10.38 -4.11
N MET A 117 -7.75 -9.70 -3.15
CA MET A 117 -8.40 -9.27 -1.92
C MET A 117 -9.50 -8.24 -2.18
N GLY A 118 -9.25 -7.27 -3.07
CA GLY A 118 -10.21 -6.21 -3.37
C GLY A 118 -11.40 -6.63 -4.24
N THR A 119 -11.27 -7.70 -5.03
CA THR A 119 -12.30 -8.13 -5.99
C THR A 119 -13.06 -9.39 -5.55
N ALA A 120 -12.35 -10.40 -5.04
CA ALA A 120 -12.92 -11.73 -4.79
C ALA A 120 -13.15 -12.00 -3.30
N MET A 121 -12.18 -11.64 -2.46
CA MET A 121 -12.22 -11.95 -1.02
C MET A 121 -13.15 -10.99 -0.26
N VAL A 122 -12.84 -9.69 -0.29
CA VAL A 122 -13.58 -8.68 0.46
C VAL A 122 -14.72 -8.13 -0.40
N ARG A 123 -15.88 -8.80 -0.35
CA ARG A 123 -17.07 -8.39 -1.11
C ARG A 123 -17.45 -6.94 -0.79
N GLY A 124 -17.66 -6.14 -1.83
CA GLY A 124 -17.93 -4.69 -1.71
C GLY A 124 -16.69 -3.79 -1.74
N GLY A 125 -15.48 -4.35 -1.57
CA GLY A 125 -14.22 -3.61 -1.62
C GLY A 125 -14.02 -2.91 -2.97
N PHE A 126 -14.22 -3.62 -4.08
CA PHE A 126 -14.10 -3.05 -5.42
C PHE A 126 -15.06 -1.88 -5.69
N THR A 127 -16.31 -2.00 -5.23
CA THR A 127 -17.31 -0.92 -5.35
C THR A 127 -16.87 0.34 -4.60
N SER A 128 -16.24 0.18 -3.43
CA SER A 128 -15.72 1.31 -2.65
C SER A 128 -14.67 2.13 -3.42
N ILE A 129 -13.86 1.47 -4.26
CA ILE A 129 -12.82 2.13 -5.06
C ILE A 129 -13.44 2.91 -6.22
N ILE A 130 -14.43 2.33 -6.89
CA ILE A 130 -15.04 2.94 -8.08
C ILE A 130 -16.03 4.04 -7.71
N ARG A 131 -16.85 3.81 -6.69
CA ARG A 131 -17.95 4.71 -6.32
C ARG A 131 -17.60 5.62 -5.14
N GLY A 132 -16.59 5.28 -4.35
CA GLY A 132 -16.21 6.05 -3.16
C GLY A 132 -17.16 5.87 -1.97
N GLU A 133 -18.07 4.89 -2.01
CA GLU A 133 -19.09 4.65 -0.98
C GLU A 133 -19.05 3.20 -0.46
N VAL A 134 -19.41 3.04 0.81
CA VAL A 134 -19.55 1.75 1.50
C VAL A 134 -20.82 1.73 2.34
N SER A 135 -21.43 0.56 2.53
CA SER A 135 -22.60 0.45 3.41
C SER A 135 -22.20 0.55 4.88
N ASP A 136 -23.12 1.02 5.73
CA ASP A 136 -22.92 1.08 7.18
C ASP A 136 -22.58 -0.29 7.79
N SER A 137 -23.19 -1.38 7.26
CA SER A 137 -22.91 -2.74 7.70
C SER A 137 -21.48 -3.18 7.34
N TRP A 138 -21.05 -2.88 6.11
CA TRP A 138 -19.71 -3.22 5.64
C TRP A 138 -18.63 -2.47 6.41
N ALA A 139 -18.84 -1.17 6.64
CA ALA A 139 -17.93 -0.34 7.42
C ALA A 139 -17.81 -0.82 8.87
N ARG A 140 -18.93 -1.24 9.48
CA ARG A 140 -18.92 -1.79 10.84
C ARG A 140 -18.18 -3.13 10.94
N MET A 141 -18.31 -3.98 9.91
CA MET A 141 -17.68 -5.31 9.87
C MET A 141 -16.17 -5.22 9.60
N HIS A 142 -15.76 -4.46 8.57
CA HIS A 142 -14.37 -4.42 8.14
C HIS A 142 -13.57 -3.25 8.71
N HIS A 143 -14.19 -2.19 9.22
CA HIS A 143 -13.49 -0.96 9.63
C HIS A 143 -14.12 -0.33 10.87
N ARG A 144 -14.36 -1.15 11.89
CA ARG A 144 -15.17 -0.79 13.07
C ARG A 144 -14.73 0.50 13.77
N LEU A 145 -13.44 0.69 14.03
CA LEU A 145 -12.95 1.89 14.73
C LEU A 145 -13.13 3.15 13.88
N TRP A 146 -12.98 3.03 12.56
CA TRP A 146 -13.25 4.13 11.63
C TRP A 146 -14.74 4.44 11.54
N TYR A 147 -15.60 3.42 11.50
CA TYR A 147 -17.05 3.60 11.53
C TYR A 147 -17.51 4.33 12.81
N GLU A 148 -16.98 3.94 13.98
CA GLU A 148 -17.29 4.60 15.25
C GLU A 148 -16.84 6.07 15.25
N GLN A 149 -15.66 6.36 14.69
CA GLN A 149 -15.16 7.73 14.56
C GLN A 149 -16.06 8.58 13.65
N VAL A 150 -16.45 8.07 12.48
CA VAL A 150 -17.31 8.79 11.52
C VAL A 150 -18.70 9.06 12.12
N LYS A 151 -19.21 8.15 12.97
CA LYS A 151 -20.46 8.35 13.72
C LYS A 151 -20.29 9.25 14.96
N GLY A 152 -19.10 9.81 15.20
CA GLY A 152 -18.83 10.71 16.32
C GLY A 152 -18.72 10.02 17.68
N LYS A 153 -18.47 8.70 17.70
CA LYS A 153 -18.40 7.90 18.93
C LYS A 153 -16.99 7.71 19.48
N SER A 154 -15.95 8.04 18.69
CA SER A 154 -14.54 7.94 19.10
C SER A 154 -13.66 8.99 18.41
N SER A 155 -12.51 9.31 19.01
CA SER A 155 -11.46 10.15 18.41
C SER A 155 -10.47 9.32 17.58
N ARG A 156 -9.71 9.99 16.71
CA ARG A 156 -8.67 9.36 15.87
C ARG A 156 -7.59 8.74 16.77
N PRO A 157 -7.22 7.46 16.56
CA PRO A 157 -6.14 6.81 17.31
C PRO A 157 -4.76 7.31 16.89
#